data_AF-A0A2D8EMV6-F1
#
_entry.id   AF-A0A2D8EMV6-F1
#
_cell.length_a   1.000
_cell.length_b   1.000
_cell.length_c   1.000
_cell.angle_alpha   90.00
_cell.angle_beta   90.00
_cell.angle_gamma   90.00
#
_symmetry.space_group_name_H-M   'P 1'
#
loop_
_entity.id
_entity.type
_entity.pdbx_description
1 polymer ?
#
loop_
_entity_poly.entity_id
_entity_poly.type
_entity_poly.pdbx_seq_one_letter_code
_entity_poly.pdbx_strand_id
1 'polypeptide(L)'
;MAAIEFTAKEIYSRVKQAVPEVSENYVVNLINEALIDLGQYNLKTEYAKTNLVNGQMWYGLDDDRDVTVNKVYRCSVLNSDGEYIKIPRLVNQETKITDTE
;
A
#
# COMPACT_ATOMS: atom_id res chain seq x y z
N MET A 1 3.94 13.95 -8.13
CA MET A 1 3.00 14.69 -7.29
C MET A 1 3.24 14.16 -5.90
N ALA A 2 3.75 14.97 -4.99
CA ALA A 2 3.91 14.57 -3.60
C ALA A 2 2.55 14.04 -3.11
N ALA A 3 2.55 12.88 -2.48
CA ALA A 3 1.32 12.34 -1.93
C ALA A 3 0.80 13.33 -0.89
N ILE A 4 -0.43 13.81 -1.07
CA ILE A 4 -1.04 14.66 -0.06
C ILE A 4 -1.50 13.74 1.06
N GLU A 5 -0.73 13.69 2.14
CA GLU A 5 -1.06 12.90 3.32
C GLU A 5 -2.04 13.69 4.19
N PHE A 6 -3.27 13.20 4.28
CA PHE A 6 -4.23 13.66 5.27
C PHE A 6 -4.65 12.52 6.18
N THR A 7 -4.66 12.78 7.47
CA THR A 7 -5.32 11.93 8.46
C THR A 7 -6.84 12.08 8.35
N ALA A 8 -7.58 11.05 8.78
CA ALA A 8 -9.05 11.11 8.82
C ALA A 8 -9.56 12.31 9.65
N LYS A 9 -8.83 12.73 10.69
CA LYS A 9 -9.15 13.90 11.51
C LYS A 9 -9.03 15.21 10.74
N GLU A 10 -8.00 15.35 9.91
CA GLU A 10 -7.82 16.55 9.08
C GLU A 10 -8.89 16.63 8.00
N ILE A 11 -9.28 15.49 7.41
CA ILE A 11 -10.41 15.42 6.49
C ILE A 11 -11.70 15.84 7.20
N TYR A 12 -12.00 15.26 8.37
CA TYR A 12 -13.19 15.63 9.15
C TYR A 12 -13.21 17.12 9.51
N SER A 13 -12.08 17.69 9.95
CA SER A 13 -11.96 19.13 10.25
C SER A 13 -12.32 20.00 9.05
N ARG A 14 -11.91 19.61 7.84
CA ARG A 14 -12.27 20.31 6.59
C ARG A 14 -13.74 20.16 6.25
N VAL A 15 -14.30 18.96 6.35
CA VAL A 15 -15.74 18.74 6.10
C VAL A 15 -16.57 19.58 7.06
N LYS A 16 -16.17 19.66 8.33
CA LYS A 16 -16.87 20.43 9.36
C LYS A 16 -16.91 21.93 9.08
N GLN A 17 -15.89 22.48 8.40
CA GLN A 17 -15.91 23.90 7.98
C GLN A 17 -17.00 24.18 6.93
N ALA A 18 -17.30 23.21 6.07
CA ALA A 18 -18.36 23.32 5.06
C ALA A 18 -19.74 22.88 5.59
N VAL A 19 -19.76 21.89 6.50
CA VAL A 19 -20.97 21.29 7.07
C VAL A 19 -20.80 21.15 8.59
N PRO A 20 -21.12 22.20 9.38
CA PRO A 20 -20.79 22.27 10.81
C PRO A 20 -21.41 21.17 11.68
N GLU A 21 -22.62 20.74 11.34
CA GLU A 21 -23.42 19.76 12.09
C GLU A 21 -23.12 18.30 11.69
N VAL A 22 -22.13 18.07 10.82
CA VAL A 22 -21.81 16.71 10.35
C VAL A 22 -21.24 15.86 11.50
N SER A 23 -21.73 14.63 11.62
CA SER A 23 -21.21 13.66 12.60
C SER A 23 -19.84 13.14 12.16
N GLU A 24 -18.88 13.09 13.09
CA GLU A 24 -17.56 12.51 12.86
C GLU A 24 -17.65 11.05 12.40
N ASN A 25 -18.51 10.25 13.06
CA ASN A 25 -18.73 8.85 12.70
C ASN A 25 -19.23 8.70 11.26
N TYR A 26 -20.09 9.62 10.81
CA TYR A 26 -20.61 9.59 9.45
C TYR A 26 -19.49 9.85 8.43
N VAL A 27 -18.65 10.86 8.67
CA VAL A 27 -17.51 11.18 7.79
C VAL A 27 -16.49 10.05 7.77
N VAL A 28 -16.18 9.44 8.92
CA VAL A 28 -15.25 8.30 8.99
C VAL A 28 -15.79 7.10 8.22
N ASN A 29 -17.09 6.81 8.32
CA ASN A 29 -17.70 5.73 7.54
C ASN A 29 -17.62 6.00 6.03
N LEU A 30 -17.89 7.22 5.58
CA LEU A 30 -17.73 7.60 4.17
C LEU A 30 -16.29 7.45 3.69
N ILE A 31 -15.30 7.81 4.52
CA ILE A 31 -13.88 7.61 4.19
C ILE A 31 -13.59 6.12 4.02
N ASN A 32 -14.08 5.27 4.92
CA ASN A 32 -13.90 3.82 4.83
C ASN A 32 -14.55 3.24 3.57
N GLU A 33 -15.77 3.65 3.24
CA GLU A 33 -16.46 3.23 2.00
C GLU A 33 -15.66 3.65 0.76
N ALA A 34 -15.17 4.90 0.72
CA ALA A 34 -14.36 5.39 -0.38
C ALA A 34 -13.04 4.62 -0.54
N LEU A 35 -12.39 4.23 0.56
CA LEU A 35 -11.16 3.41 0.53
C LEU A 35 -11.42 2.00 -0.02
N ILE A 36 -12.53 1.38 0.37
CA ILE A 36 -12.94 0.07 -0.15
C ILE A 36 -13.22 0.15 -1.65
N ASP A 37 -13.96 1.18 -2.08
CA ASP A 37 -14.29 1.42 -3.50
C ASP A 37 -13.03 1.70 -4.32
N LEU A 38 -12.13 2.58 -3.84
CA LEU A 38 -10.82 2.83 -4.45
C LEU A 38 -10.00 1.56 -4.65
N GLY A 39 -10.11 0.59 -3.73
CA GLY A 39 -9.42 -0.70 -3.82
C GLY A 39 -9.84 -1.56 -5.02
N GLN A 40 -11.01 -1.27 -5.62
CA GLN A 40 -11.56 -1.98 -6.78
C GLN A 40 -11.02 -1.46 -8.12
N TYR A 41 -10.61 -0.19 -8.18
CA TYR A 41 -10.12 0.42 -9.42
C TYR A 41 -8.64 0.17 -9.65
N ASN A 42 -8.25 0.12 -10.92
CA ASN A 42 -6.86 0.09 -11.32
C ASN A 42 -6.27 1.49 -11.15
N LEU A 43 -5.50 1.69 -10.09
CA LEU A 43 -4.74 2.90 -9.86
C LEU A 43 -3.53 2.97 -10.80
N LYS A 44 -2.98 4.18 -10.99
CA LYS A 44 -1.75 4.39 -11.75
C LYS A 44 -0.66 3.45 -11.20
N THR A 45 -0.09 2.63 -12.08
CA THR A 45 0.99 1.72 -11.70
C THR A 45 2.31 2.47 -11.73
N GLU A 46 2.98 2.54 -10.59
CA GLU A 46 4.36 3.02 -10.48
C GLU A 46 5.29 1.82 -10.29
N TYR A 47 6.53 1.96 -10.77
CA TYR A 47 7.54 0.91 -10.70
C TYR A 47 8.64 1.28 -9.73
N ALA A 48 8.81 0.44 -8.71
CA ALA A 48 9.86 0.53 -7.72
C ALA A 48 10.86 -0.62 -7.93
N LYS A 49 12.16 -0.29 -7.85
CA LYS A 49 13.27 -1.25 -7.88
C LYS A 49 14.16 -1.05 -6.66
N THR A 50 14.61 -2.14 -6.05
CA THR A 50 15.61 -2.15 -4.98
C THR A 50 16.50 -3.39 -5.11
N ASN A 51 17.68 -3.36 -4.49
CA ASN A 51 18.55 -4.52 -4.40
C ASN A 51 18.14 -5.36 -3.19
N LEU A 52 18.22 -6.68 -3.33
CA LEU A 52 18.02 -7.57 -2.18
C LEU A 52 19.22 -7.52 -1.25
N VAL A 53 18.93 -7.54 0.05
CA VAL A 53 19.90 -7.61 1.14
C VAL A 53 19.95 -9.05 1.63
N ASN A 54 21.17 -9.58 1.77
CA ASN A 54 21.38 -10.95 2.22
C ASN A 54 20.79 -11.16 3.63
N GLY A 55 20.01 -12.23 3.82
CA GLY A 55 19.37 -12.55 5.10
C GLY A 55 18.17 -11.66 5.47
N GLN A 56 17.73 -10.75 4.60
CA GLN A 56 16.57 -9.90 4.88
C GLN A 56 15.29 -10.49 4.30
N MET A 57 14.41 -10.95 5.18
CA MET A 57 13.11 -11.53 4.81
C MET A 57 12.04 -10.48 4.49
N TRP A 58 12.04 -9.35 5.21
CA TRP A 58 11.02 -8.30 5.09
C TRP A 58 11.60 -7.01 4.54
N TYR A 59 10.90 -6.39 3.60
CA TYR A 59 11.27 -5.10 3.03
C TYR A 59 10.17 -4.08 3.34
N GLY A 60 10.59 -2.89 3.77
CA GLY A 60 9.70 -1.74 3.75
C GLY A 60 9.22 -1.49 2.32
N LEU A 61 7.95 -1.14 2.17
CA LEU A 61 7.44 -0.59 0.90
C LEU A 61 7.81 0.89 0.74
N ASP A 62 8.34 1.48 1.80
CA ASP A 62 8.95 2.79 1.82
C ASP A 62 10.40 2.62 1.37
N ASP A 63 10.60 2.72 0.06
CA ASP A 63 11.90 3.15 -0.44
C ASP A 63 11.90 4.68 -0.41
N ASP A 64 13.04 5.33 -0.17
CA ASP A 64 13.18 6.79 -0.08
C ASP A 64 12.75 7.58 -1.36
N ARG A 65 11.91 7.02 -2.25
CA ARG A 65 11.22 7.73 -3.33
C ARG A 65 9.95 8.38 -2.77
N ASP A 66 9.63 9.56 -3.31
CA ASP A 66 8.41 10.34 -3.01
C ASP A 66 7.12 9.69 -3.58
N VAL A 67 6.96 8.37 -3.40
CA VAL A 67 5.86 7.58 -3.97
C VAL A 67 5.21 6.72 -2.89
N THR A 68 4.04 7.14 -2.42
CA THR A 68 3.23 6.35 -1.49
C THR A 68 2.60 5.16 -2.22
N VAL A 69 2.99 3.94 -1.82
CA VAL A 69 2.46 2.70 -2.40
C VAL A 69 1.17 2.28 -1.71
N ASN A 70 0.05 2.34 -2.42
CA ASN A 70 -1.25 1.87 -1.91
C ASN A 70 -1.43 0.34 -2.09
N LYS A 71 -1.02 -0.22 -3.23
CA LYS A 71 -1.26 -1.64 -3.57
C LYS A 71 -0.12 -2.22 -4.40
N VAL A 72 0.48 -3.32 -3.93
CA VAL A 72 1.50 -4.06 -4.69
C VAL A 72 0.82 -4.99 -5.70
N TYR A 73 0.92 -4.67 -6.99
CA TYR A 73 0.29 -5.46 -8.06
C TYR A 73 1.16 -6.64 -8.52
N ARG A 74 2.47 -6.44 -8.63
CA ARG A 74 3.44 -7.45 -9.10
C ARG A 74 4.77 -7.26 -8.39
N CYS A 75 5.36 -8.35 -7.93
CA CYS A 75 6.72 -8.40 -7.43
C CYS A 75 7.55 -9.37 -8.29
N SER A 76 8.80 -9.02 -8.57
CA SER A 76 9.73 -9.89 -9.30
C SER A 76 11.12 -9.73 -8.70
N VAL A 77 11.85 -10.83 -8.58
CA VAL A 77 13.17 -10.90 -7.95
C VAL A 77 14.18 -11.37 -8.99
N LEU A 78 15.34 -10.72 -9.01
CA LEU A 78 16.49 -11.14 -9.80
C LEU A 78 17.12 -12.37 -9.14
N ASN A 79 17.25 -13.47 -9.89
CA ASN A 79 17.96 -14.67 -9.43
C ASN A 79 19.47 -14.59 -9.75
N SER A 80 20.21 -15.61 -9.31
CA SER A 80 21.65 -15.75 -9.58
C SER A 80 21.99 -15.91 -11.06
N ASP A 81 21.04 -16.35 -11.87
CA ASP A 81 21.20 -16.57 -13.31
C ASP A 81 20.98 -15.29 -14.14
N GLY A 82 20.66 -14.18 -13.48
CA GLY A 82 20.39 -12.89 -14.13
C GLY A 82 18.96 -12.73 -14.67
N GLU A 83 18.05 -13.62 -14.28
CA GLU A 83 16.66 -13.63 -14.70
C GLU A 83 15.73 -13.09 -13.61
N TYR A 84 14.69 -12.36 -14.03
CA TYR A 84 13.65 -11.88 -13.11
C TYR A 84 12.53 -12.91 -12.98
N ILE A 85 12.43 -13.53 -11.80
CA ILE A 85 11.37 -14.47 -11.45
C ILE A 85 10.22 -13.70 -10.80
N LYS A 86 9.01 -13.88 -11.33
CA LYS A 86 7.81 -13.28 -10.75
C LYS A 86 7.43 -14.04 -9.48
N ILE A 87 7.34 -13.33 -8.35
CA ILE A 87 6.80 -13.90 -7.12
C ILE A 87 5.27 -14.00 -7.28
N PRO A 88 4.70 -15.21 -7.22
CA PRO A 88 3.26 -15.37 -7.25
C PRO A 88 2.66 -14.71 -6.01
N ARG A 89 1.54 -14.00 -6.19
CA ARG A 89 0.77 -13.54 -5.04
C ARG A 89 0.35 -14.78 -4.25
N LEU A 90 0.65 -14.80 -2.95
CA LEU A 90 0.08 -15.77 -2.03
C LEU A 90 -1.42 -15.54 -2.01
N VAL A 91 -2.16 -16.27 -2.85
CA VAL A 91 -3.58 -16.53 -2.61
C VAL A 91 -3.68 -17.24 -1.26
N ASN A 92 -4.73 -16.96 -0.49
CA ASN A 92 -5.01 -17.47 0.88
C ASN A 92 -4.96 -19.01 1.01
N GLN A 93 -3.79 -19.61 0.85
CA GLN A 93 -3.49 -20.98 1.19
C GLN A 93 -2.13 -20.94 1.87
N GLU A 94 -2.19 -21.26 3.16
CA GLU A 94 -1.10 -21.27 4.13
C GLU A 94 0.18 -21.86 3.55
N THR A 95 1.10 -21.00 3.14
CA THR A 95 2.48 -21.44 2.93
C THR A 95 3.18 -21.23 4.27
N LYS A 96 3.31 -22.30 5.06
CA LYS A 96 4.11 -22.27 6.29
C LYS A 96 5.54 -21.89 5.91
N ILE A 97 5.97 -20.71 6.34
CA ILE A 97 7.35 -20.27 6.23
C ILE A 97 8.01 -20.65 7.55
N THR A 98 8.83 -21.68 7.55
CA THR A 98 9.68 -22.01 8.70
C THR A 98 10.95 -21.19 8.57
N ASP A 99 11.11 -20.19 9.42
CA ASP A 99 12.40 -19.56 9.67
C ASP A 99 13.22 -20.58 10.48
N THR A 100 14.27 -21.13 9.89
CA THR A 100 15.15 -22.07 10.59
C THR A 100 16.46 -21.34 10.85
N GLU A 101 16.82 -21.24 12.13
CA GLU A 101 18.11 -20.70 12.63
C GLU A 101 19.34 -21.31 11.94
#